data_AF-A0A3D1AWG2-F1
#
_entry.id   AF-A0A3D1AWG2-F1
#
_cell.length_a   1.000
_cell.length_b   1.000
_cell.length_c   1.000
_cell.angle_alpha   90.00
_cell.angle_beta   90.00
_cell.angle_gamma   90.00
#
_symmetry.space_group_name_H-M   'P 1'
#
loop_
_entity.id
_entity.type
_entity.pdbx_description
1 polymer ?
#
loop_
_entity_poly.entity_id
_entity_poly.type
_entity_poly.pdbx_seq_one_letter_code
_entity_poly.pdbx_strand_id
1 'polypeptide(L)'
;MAVRCVDPEIFNAGPQWRKLGLENPEQVRYEVLSRPGEWAGEITGHLEQCAFCRELAASLKHLQAALNPKPGESVTLSLCPPAQALARYHYEESPPEEQKAIKAHVKHCAACQVEARWLLLTEEVSVGKMLRKRWYFPVAAAVMIGSLITMQHLQKSAPKPQTFADLARAPQLDTADLLATTAPAERPLVQRALDDYSAGKFGRSEQETRELLATGDNPAAELIMAMSLYKRGQLRQAYASMLESERTAPMSQFRCWTLLQMALVAGDRTVINRECAHVASHAVYGPQARKILAAIQSRS
;
A
#
# COMPACT_ATOMS: atom_id res chain seq x y z
N MET A 1 6.70 35.80 -2.99
CA MET A 1 6.27 35.23 -1.69
C MET A 1 6.82 33.79 -1.65
N ALA A 2 7.43 33.30 -0.58
CA ALA A 2 8.05 31.96 -0.64
C ALA A 2 6.97 30.86 -0.67
N VAL A 3 6.79 30.19 -1.81
CA VAL A 3 5.85 29.07 -1.96
C VAL A 3 6.23 27.93 -1.02
N ARG A 4 5.33 27.59 -0.09
CA ARG A 4 5.47 26.43 0.81
C ARG A 4 4.57 25.32 0.29
N CYS A 5 5.10 24.13 0.01
CA CYS A 5 4.29 23.02 -0.50
C CYS A 5 3.27 22.42 0.48
N VAL A 6 3.39 22.78 1.76
CA VAL A 6 2.39 22.49 2.80
C VAL A 6 1.28 23.53 2.86
N ASP A 7 1.34 24.61 2.06
CA ASP A 7 0.29 25.60 2.02
C ASP A 7 -0.85 25.08 1.12
N PRO A 8 -1.97 24.59 1.71
CA PRO A 8 -3.04 23.96 0.94
C PRO A 8 -3.70 24.96 0.01
N GLU A 9 -3.61 26.26 0.30
CA GLU A 9 -4.29 27.32 -0.44
C GLU A 9 -3.73 27.53 -1.85
N ILE A 10 -2.43 27.30 -2.05
CA ILE A 10 -1.77 27.45 -3.36
C ILE A 10 -2.28 26.41 -4.35
N PHE A 11 -2.57 25.20 -3.87
CA PHE A 11 -3.07 24.09 -4.69
C PHE A 11 -4.59 23.95 -4.63
N ASN A 12 -5.30 24.69 -3.76
CA ASN A 12 -6.75 24.68 -3.79
C ASN A 12 -7.22 25.20 -5.16
N ALA A 13 -8.16 24.47 -5.78
CA ALA A 13 -8.78 24.84 -7.05
C ALA A 13 -9.71 26.06 -6.87
N GLY A 14 -9.09 27.21 -6.55
CA GLY A 14 -9.72 28.50 -6.42
C GLY A 14 -10.29 29.01 -7.76
N PRO A 15 -11.03 30.13 -7.75
CA PRO A 15 -11.73 30.63 -8.93
C PRO A 15 -10.85 30.80 -10.16
N GLN A 16 -9.57 31.13 -9.98
CA GLN A 16 -8.58 31.28 -11.03
C GLN A 16 -8.26 29.95 -11.76
N TRP A 17 -8.21 28.84 -11.03
CA TRP A 17 -7.90 27.52 -11.59
C TRP A 17 -9.12 26.86 -12.24
N ARG A 18 -10.31 27.10 -11.70
CA ARG A 18 -11.58 26.62 -12.29
C ARG A 18 -11.85 27.23 -13.67
N LYS A 19 -11.41 28.46 -13.92
CA LYS A 19 -11.48 29.10 -15.25
C LYS A 19 -10.64 28.35 -16.31
N LEU A 20 -9.61 27.62 -15.88
CA LEU A 20 -8.79 26.76 -16.73
C LEU A 20 -9.32 25.31 -16.80
N GLY A 21 -10.49 25.04 -16.20
CA GLY A 21 -11.08 23.70 -16.16
C GLY A 21 -10.43 22.76 -15.13
N LEU A 22 -9.62 23.27 -14.20
CA LEU A 22 -9.03 22.47 -13.14
C LEU A 22 -9.97 22.44 -11.92
N GLU A 23 -10.38 21.25 -11.52
CA GLU A 23 -11.45 21.01 -10.55
C GLU A 23 -10.92 20.61 -9.17
N ASN A 24 -9.70 20.06 -9.10
CA ASN A 24 -9.13 19.55 -7.85
C ASN A 24 -7.66 19.95 -7.63
N PRO A 25 -7.17 19.84 -6.38
CA PRO A 25 -5.79 20.25 -6.06
C PRO A 25 -4.69 19.47 -6.75
N GLU A 26 -4.94 18.22 -7.12
CA GLU A 26 -3.95 17.38 -7.82
C GLU A 26 -3.78 17.87 -9.26
N GLN A 27 -4.87 18.26 -9.93
CA GLN A 27 -4.85 18.86 -11.26
C GLN A 27 -4.14 20.22 -11.26
N VAL A 28 -4.40 21.05 -10.25
CA VAL A 28 -3.69 22.32 -10.07
C VAL A 28 -2.19 22.08 -9.86
N ARG A 29 -1.84 21.13 -8.99
CA ARG A 29 -0.43 20.75 -8.75
C ARG A 29 0.22 20.22 -10.03
N TYR A 30 -0.48 19.42 -10.82
CA TYR A 30 0.00 18.92 -12.11
C TYR A 30 0.26 20.08 -13.10
N GLU A 31 -0.69 21.00 -13.27
CA GLU A 31 -0.56 22.11 -14.22
C GLU A 31 0.57 23.06 -13.81
N VAL A 32 0.62 23.42 -12.52
CA VAL A 32 1.66 24.28 -11.94
C VAL A 32 3.05 23.68 -12.12
N LEU A 33 3.22 22.38 -11.89
CA LEU A 33 4.52 21.71 -12.00
C LEU A 33 4.92 21.37 -13.45
N SER A 34 3.96 21.14 -14.34
CA SER A 34 4.23 20.79 -15.75
C SER A 34 4.41 22.01 -16.65
N ARG A 35 3.84 23.17 -16.27
CA ARG A 35 3.93 24.43 -17.02
C ARG A 35 4.14 25.61 -16.06
N PRO A 36 5.37 25.80 -15.56
CA PRO A 36 5.64 26.73 -14.47
C PRO A 36 5.29 28.20 -14.78
N GLY A 37 5.12 28.60 -16.05
CA GLY A 37 4.53 29.89 -16.45
C GLY A 37 5.11 31.10 -15.69
N GLU A 38 4.22 32.00 -15.24
CA GLU A 38 4.57 33.19 -14.43
C GLU A 38 5.13 32.84 -13.03
N TRP A 39 4.98 31.60 -12.58
CA TRP A 39 5.39 31.10 -11.28
C TRP A 39 6.77 30.42 -11.31
N ALA A 40 7.46 30.44 -12.45
CA ALA A 40 8.70 29.70 -12.65
C ALA A 40 9.78 30.03 -11.62
N GLY A 41 9.92 31.29 -11.20
CA GLY A 41 10.90 31.69 -10.19
C GLY A 41 10.61 31.10 -8.81
N GLU A 42 9.35 31.19 -8.35
CA GLU A 42 8.96 30.71 -7.02
C GLU A 42 8.93 29.17 -6.95
N ILE A 43 8.48 28.51 -8.02
CA ILE A 43 8.52 27.05 -8.14
C ILE A 43 9.96 26.55 -8.19
N THR A 44 10.84 27.20 -8.95
CA THR A 44 12.27 26.81 -9.03
C THR A 44 12.92 26.89 -7.66
N GLY A 45 12.73 27.99 -6.93
CA GLY A 45 13.24 28.14 -5.56
C GLY A 45 12.69 27.08 -4.60
N HIS A 46 11.43 26.68 -4.75
CA HIS A 46 10.86 25.60 -3.96
C HIS A 46 11.43 24.22 -4.33
N LEU A 47 11.55 23.89 -5.62
CA LEU A 47 12.09 22.62 -6.10
C LEU A 47 13.57 22.43 -5.74
N GLU A 48 14.33 23.51 -5.56
CA GLU A 48 15.69 23.45 -5.00
C GLU A 48 15.68 23.00 -3.54
N GLN A 49 14.67 23.38 -2.76
CA GLN A 49 14.59 23.15 -1.31
C GLN A 49 13.80 21.90 -0.92
N CYS A 50 12.88 21.40 -1.77
CA CYS A 50 12.02 20.27 -1.47
C CYS A 50 12.30 19.06 -2.38
N ALA A 51 12.86 17.99 -1.79
CA ALA A 51 13.22 16.77 -2.50
C ALA A 51 12.01 16.06 -3.14
N PHE A 52 10.89 15.98 -2.43
CA PHE A 52 9.66 15.34 -2.93
C PHE A 52 9.11 16.04 -4.19
N CYS A 53 8.95 17.37 -4.13
CA CYS A 53 8.41 18.14 -5.25
C CYS A 53 9.35 18.10 -6.46
N ARG A 54 10.66 18.07 -6.23
CA ARG A 54 11.68 17.90 -7.27
C ARG A 54 11.55 16.56 -7.99
N GLU A 55 11.41 15.46 -7.26
CA GLU A 55 11.20 14.13 -7.85
C GLU A 55 9.88 14.04 -8.61
N LEU A 56 8.80 14.61 -8.07
CA LEU A 56 7.50 14.66 -8.74
C LEU A 56 7.57 15.46 -10.04
N ALA A 57 8.15 16.67 -10.01
CA ALA A 57 8.32 17.51 -11.19
C ALA A 57 9.18 16.84 -12.26
N ALA A 58 10.28 16.16 -11.86
CA ALA A 58 11.10 15.38 -12.77
C ALA A 58 10.30 14.25 -13.43
N SER A 59 9.48 13.52 -12.67
CA SER A 59 8.62 12.44 -13.16
C SER A 59 7.58 12.94 -14.16
N LEU A 60 6.93 14.07 -13.86
CA LEU A 60 5.96 14.72 -14.74
C LEU A 60 6.60 15.19 -16.06
N LYS A 61 7.81 15.76 -16.00
CA LYS A 61 8.54 16.20 -17.19
C LYS A 61 8.93 15.01 -18.09
N HIS A 62 9.33 13.88 -17.50
CA HIS A 62 9.60 12.65 -18.26
C HIS A 62 8.34 12.12 -18.95
N LEU A 63 7.20 12.12 -18.24
CA LEU A 63 5.92 11.71 -18.82
C LEU A 63 5.49 12.65 -19.96
N GLN A 64 5.62 13.96 -19.78
CA GLN A 64 5.26 14.94 -20.80
C GLN A 64 6.13 14.84 -22.05
N ALA A 65 7.44 14.61 -21.89
CA ALA A 65 8.36 14.37 -22.99
C ALA A 65 8.02 13.07 -23.75
N ALA A 66 7.56 12.05 -23.04
CA ALA A 66 7.11 10.81 -23.66
C ALA A 66 5.77 10.93 -24.39
N LEU A 67 4.85 11.77 -23.90
CA LEU A 67 3.55 12.04 -24.53
C LEU A 67 3.66 12.98 -25.74
N ASN A 68 4.69 13.83 -25.79
CA ASN A 68 4.92 14.78 -26.89
C ASN A 68 6.33 14.60 -27.46
N PRO A 69 6.64 13.46 -28.09
CA PRO A 69 7.95 13.25 -28.68
C PRO A 69 8.22 14.25 -29.80
N LYS A 70 9.48 14.63 -30.00
CA LYS A 70 9.85 15.48 -31.14
C LYS A 70 9.56 14.75 -32.46
N PRO A 71 9.27 15.46 -33.56
CA PRO A 71 9.08 14.83 -34.86
C PRO A 71 10.27 13.92 -35.22
N GLY A 72 10.01 12.64 -35.44
CA GLY A 72 11.04 11.62 -35.73
C GLY A 72 11.61 10.88 -34.51
N GLU A 73 11.24 11.29 -33.29
CA GLU A 73 11.63 10.61 -32.05
C GLU A 73 10.53 9.60 -31.67
N SER A 74 10.90 8.33 -31.51
CA SER A 74 10.00 7.33 -30.92
C SER A 74 10.38 7.13 -29.47
N VAL A 75 9.58 7.65 -28.56
CA VAL A 75 9.74 7.33 -27.14
C VAL A 75 9.08 5.99 -26.90
N THR A 76 9.92 4.95 -26.76
CA THR A 76 9.43 3.65 -26.30
C THR A 76 9.08 3.81 -24.83
N LEU A 77 7.80 4.08 -24.54
CA LEU A 77 7.26 3.96 -23.20
C LEU A 77 7.41 2.50 -22.81
N SER A 78 8.49 2.19 -22.09
CA SER A 78 8.64 0.93 -21.39
C SER A 78 7.63 0.97 -20.26
N LEU A 79 6.38 0.63 -20.56
CA LEU A 79 5.33 0.51 -19.56
C LEU A 79 5.86 -0.46 -18.50
N CYS A 80 5.87 -0.01 -17.25
CA CYS A 80 6.17 -0.89 -16.14
C CYS A 80 5.25 -2.11 -16.24
N PRO A 81 5.77 -3.34 -16.05
CA PRO A 81 4.91 -4.50 -15.97
C PRO A 81 3.83 -4.24 -14.90
N PRO A 82 2.59 -4.68 -15.12
CA PRO A 82 1.58 -4.59 -14.07
C PRO A 82 2.08 -5.31 -12.82
N ALA A 83 1.72 -4.81 -11.63
CA ALA A 83 2.17 -5.37 -10.35
C ALA A 83 1.93 -6.89 -10.26
N GLN A 84 0.84 -7.39 -10.84
CA GLN A 84 0.55 -8.83 -10.94
C GLN A 84 1.60 -9.61 -11.75
N ALA A 85 2.11 -9.04 -12.84
CA ALA A 85 3.16 -9.67 -13.63
C ALA A 85 4.50 -9.66 -12.89
N LEU A 86 4.84 -8.59 -12.17
CA LEU A 86 6.01 -8.56 -11.28
C LEU A 86 5.92 -9.61 -10.15
N ALA A 87 4.73 -9.79 -9.57
CA ALA A 87 4.49 -10.82 -8.56
C ALA A 87 4.65 -12.23 -9.15
N ARG A 88 4.02 -12.54 -10.30
CA ARG A 88 4.19 -13.84 -10.98
C ARG A 88 5.64 -14.10 -11.41
N TYR A 89 6.35 -13.07 -11.87
CA TYR A 89 7.78 -13.16 -12.16
C TYR A 89 8.59 -13.52 -10.91
N HIS A 90 8.29 -12.88 -9.78
CA HIS A 90 8.96 -13.17 -8.52
C HIS A 90 8.72 -14.61 -8.03
N TYR A 91 7.48 -15.12 -8.18
CA TYR A 91 7.13 -16.49 -7.82
C TYR A 91 7.47 -17.54 -8.89
N GLU A 92 8.17 -17.16 -9.97
CA GLU A 92 8.52 -18.03 -11.10
C GLU A 92 7.29 -18.65 -11.82
N GLU A 93 6.12 -18.02 -11.69
CA GLU A 93 4.84 -18.46 -12.28
C GLU A 93 4.61 -17.89 -13.68
N SER A 94 5.33 -16.84 -14.07
CA SER A 94 5.23 -16.27 -15.42
C SER A 94 5.83 -17.20 -16.48
N PRO A 95 5.29 -17.24 -17.72
CA PRO A 95 5.89 -17.95 -18.84
C PRO A 95 7.34 -17.49 -19.12
N PRO A 96 8.22 -18.34 -19.68
CA PRO A 96 9.64 -18.00 -19.89
C PRO A 96 9.87 -16.72 -20.70
N GLU A 97 9.03 -16.45 -21.70
CA GLU A 97 9.11 -15.23 -22.52
C GLU A 97 8.80 -13.97 -21.70
N GLU A 98 7.76 -14.04 -20.85
CA GLU A 98 7.36 -12.96 -19.96
C GLU A 98 8.42 -12.73 -18.87
N GLN A 99 8.99 -13.79 -18.31
CA GLN A 99 10.08 -13.67 -17.34
C GLN A 99 11.29 -12.95 -17.95
N LYS A 100 11.64 -13.27 -19.20
CA LYS A 100 12.74 -12.61 -19.91
C LYS A 100 12.46 -11.12 -20.12
N ALA A 101 11.23 -10.76 -20.49
CA ALA A 101 10.82 -9.38 -20.67
C ALA A 101 10.84 -8.57 -19.35
N ILE A 102 10.26 -9.13 -18.28
CA ILE A 102 10.22 -8.49 -16.96
C ILE A 102 11.64 -8.35 -16.40
N LYS A 103 12.48 -9.38 -16.50
CA LYS A 103 13.88 -9.32 -16.08
C LYS A 103 14.67 -8.24 -16.82
N ALA A 104 14.46 -8.11 -18.12
CA ALA A 104 15.07 -7.05 -18.92
C ALA A 104 14.59 -5.66 -18.45
N HIS A 105 13.29 -5.49 -18.18
CA HIS A 105 12.72 -4.24 -17.69
C HIS A 105 13.23 -3.86 -16.29
N VAL A 106 13.16 -4.78 -15.31
CA VAL A 106 13.59 -4.55 -13.93
C VAL A 106 15.08 -4.17 -13.87
N LYS A 107 15.91 -4.65 -14.79
CA LYS A 107 17.32 -4.23 -14.87
C LYS A 107 17.50 -2.73 -15.11
N HIS A 108 16.53 -2.08 -15.75
CA HIS A 108 16.62 -0.68 -16.18
C HIS A 108 15.63 0.27 -15.50
N CYS A 109 14.59 -0.24 -14.81
CA CYS A 109 13.58 0.57 -14.14
C CYS A 109 13.77 0.58 -12.61
N ALA A 110 14.20 1.71 -12.04
CA ALA A 110 14.43 1.85 -10.59
C ALA A 110 13.17 1.61 -9.75
N ALA A 111 11.99 2.04 -10.23
CA ALA A 111 10.73 1.81 -9.55
C ALA A 111 10.40 0.32 -9.44
N CYS A 112 10.50 -0.42 -10.54
CA CYS A 112 10.30 -1.87 -10.54
C CYS A 112 11.40 -2.64 -9.79
N GLN A 113 12.62 -2.08 -9.65
CA GLN A 113 13.64 -2.65 -8.75
C GLN A 113 13.25 -2.53 -7.28
N VAL A 114 12.70 -1.38 -6.87
CA VAL A 114 12.20 -1.18 -5.51
C VAL A 114 11.04 -2.13 -5.24
N GLU A 115 10.09 -2.25 -6.15
CA GLU A 115 8.95 -3.17 -6.03
C GLU A 115 9.38 -4.64 -6.02
N ALA A 116 10.30 -5.05 -6.90
CA ALA A 116 10.86 -6.40 -6.89
C ALA A 116 11.64 -6.71 -5.60
N ARG A 117 12.36 -5.74 -5.04
CA ARG A 117 13.04 -5.86 -3.75
C ARG A 117 12.03 -5.96 -2.60
N TRP A 118 10.94 -5.20 -2.67
CA TRP A 118 9.86 -5.28 -1.70
C TRP A 118 9.23 -6.68 -1.68
N LEU A 119 8.97 -7.26 -2.87
CA LEU A 119 8.49 -8.64 -2.99
C LEU A 119 9.44 -9.67 -2.33
N LEU A 120 10.75 -9.52 -2.53
CA LEU A 120 11.78 -10.34 -1.85
C LEU A 120 11.76 -10.19 -0.32
N LEU A 121 11.50 -8.98 0.19
CA LEU A 121 11.43 -8.74 1.63
C LEU A 121 10.14 -9.26 2.26
N THR A 122 9.08 -9.45 1.46
CA THR A 122 7.80 -10.05 1.91
C THR A 122 7.77 -11.58 1.81
N GLU A 123 8.86 -12.22 1.39
CA GLU A 123 8.96 -13.66 1.09
C GLU A 123 8.92 -14.58 2.33
N GLU A 124 8.78 -14.04 3.55
CA GLU A 124 8.75 -14.83 4.80
C GLU A 124 7.50 -15.71 5.03
N VAL A 125 6.58 -15.84 4.07
CA VAL A 125 5.47 -16.82 4.16
C VAL A 125 5.31 -17.68 2.89
N SER A 126 6.42 -18.02 2.23
CA SER A 126 6.45 -19.21 1.37
C SER A 126 7.03 -20.40 2.16
N VAL A 127 6.13 -21.19 2.76
CA VAL A 127 6.42 -22.43 3.51
C VAL A 127 7.02 -23.54 2.61
N GLY A 128 7.29 -23.26 1.33
CA GLY A 128 7.61 -24.29 0.32
C GLY A 128 9.08 -24.48 -0.06
N LYS A 129 9.98 -23.50 0.14
CA LYS A 129 11.34 -23.56 -0.47
C LYS A 129 12.47 -24.08 0.43
N MET A 130 12.21 -24.44 1.70
CA MET A 130 13.28 -24.83 2.65
C MET A 130 13.72 -26.30 2.66
N LEU A 131 13.20 -27.18 1.79
CA LEU A 131 13.53 -28.63 1.83
C LEU A 131 14.32 -29.15 0.63
N ARG A 132 14.99 -28.27 -0.12
CA ARG A 132 15.67 -28.68 -1.37
C ARG A 132 17.13 -28.24 -1.45
N LYS A 133 17.94 -28.53 -0.43
CA LYS A 133 19.38 -28.76 -0.68
C LYS A 133 20.11 -29.41 0.49
N ARG A 134 20.75 -30.53 0.15
CA ARG A 134 21.71 -31.31 0.94
C ARG A 134 21.08 -32.00 2.14
N TRP A 135 21.04 -33.32 2.12
CA TRP A 135 21.70 -34.24 3.05
C TRP A 135 21.34 -35.65 2.54
N TYR A 136 22.38 -36.47 2.31
CA TYR A 136 22.33 -37.77 1.65
C TYR A 136 21.73 -38.85 2.58
N PHE A 137 21.08 -39.86 1.97
CA PHE A 137 20.84 -41.28 2.34
C PHE A 137 21.17 -41.78 3.77
N PRO A 138 20.45 -42.75 4.39
CA PRO A 138 19.25 -43.50 3.99
C PRO A 138 18.20 -43.66 5.13
N VAL A 139 17.08 -42.93 5.08
CA VAL A 139 15.86 -43.24 5.87
C VAL A 139 14.64 -43.26 4.94
N ALA A 140 14.85 -43.73 3.70
CA ALA A 140 13.98 -43.42 2.57
C ALA A 140 12.69 -44.26 2.49
N ALA A 141 12.52 -45.33 3.27
CA ALA A 141 11.32 -46.17 3.16
C ALA A 141 10.23 -45.83 4.20
N ALA A 142 10.59 -45.52 5.45
CA ALA A 142 9.61 -45.26 6.50
C ALA A 142 9.06 -43.81 6.48
N VAL A 143 9.87 -42.84 6.05
CA VAL A 143 9.45 -41.43 6.00
C VAL A 143 8.56 -41.14 4.80
N MET A 144 8.63 -41.90 3.70
CA MET A 144 7.82 -41.66 2.50
C MET A 144 6.31 -41.84 2.73
N ILE A 145 5.89 -42.76 3.61
CA ILE A 145 4.47 -42.94 3.93
C ILE A 145 3.97 -41.86 4.90
N GLY A 146 4.79 -41.49 5.90
CA GLY A 146 4.46 -40.40 6.82
C GLY A 146 4.47 -39.00 6.18
N SER A 147 5.35 -38.79 5.20
CA SER A 147 5.44 -37.52 4.45
C SER A 147 4.33 -37.36 3.41
N LEU A 148 3.81 -38.45 2.83
CA LEU A 148 2.64 -38.39 1.94
C LEU A 148 1.35 -38.04 2.70
N ILE A 149 1.17 -38.53 3.93
CA ILE A 149 0.00 -38.19 4.77
C ILE A 149 0.08 -36.73 5.25
N THR A 150 1.27 -36.22 5.59
CA THR A 150 1.45 -34.82 6.00
C THR A 150 1.42 -33.84 4.82
N MET A 151 1.94 -34.21 3.64
CA MET A 151 1.80 -33.39 2.43
C MET A 151 0.34 -33.32 1.91
N GLN A 152 -0.45 -34.40 2.03
CA GLN A 152 -1.88 -34.34 1.72
C GLN A 152 -2.68 -33.46 2.70
N HIS A 153 -2.23 -33.31 3.95
CA HIS A 153 -2.81 -32.36 4.89
C HIS A 153 -2.36 -30.91 4.67
N LEU A 154 -1.11 -30.69 4.23
CA LEU A 154 -0.60 -29.36 3.91
C LEU A 154 -1.12 -28.83 2.57
N GLN A 155 -1.28 -29.68 1.54
CA GLN A 155 -1.86 -29.28 0.24
C GLN A 155 -3.37 -29.02 0.30
N LYS A 156 -4.09 -29.60 1.26
CA LYS A 156 -5.50 -29.25 1.53
C LYS A 156 -5.68 -27.86 2.15
N SER A 157 -4.59 -27.18 2.48
CA SER A 157 -4.59 -25.84 3.07
C SER A 157 -3.91 -24.81 2.17
N ALA A 158 -3.83 -25.05 0.85
CA ALA A 158 -3.61 -23.92 -0.05
C ALA A 158 -4.70 -22.89 0.26
N PRO A 159 -4.36 -21.68 0.73
CA PRO A 159 -5.36 -20.70 1.12
C PRO A 159 -6.28 -20.52 -0.08
N LYS A 160 -7.57 -20.83 0.09
CA LYS A 160 -8.57 -20.61 -0.95
C LYS A 160 -8.35 -19.18 -1.47
N PRO A 161 -8.30 -18.97 -2.80
CA PRO A 161 -8.11 -17.63 -3.34
C PRO A 161 -9.10 -16.70 -2.65
N GLN A 162 -8.55 -15.71 -1.94
CA GLN A 162 -9.34 -14.81 -1.10
C GLN A 162 -10.30 -14.06 -2.02
N THR A 163 -11.58 -14.36 -1.89
CA THR A 163 -12.63 -14.09 -2.91
C THR A 163 -12.79 -12.62 -3.28
N PHE A 164 -12.32 -11.71 -2.42
CA PHE A 164 -12.47 -10.27 -2.57
C PHE A 164 -11.16 -9.48 -2.45
N ALA A 165 -10.00 -10.14 -2.40
CA ALA A 165 -8.72 -9.48 -2.19
C ALA A 165 -8.35 -8.50 -3.33
N ASP A 166 -8.85 -8.76 -4.55
CA ASP A 166 -8.69 -7.89 -5.71
C ASP A 166 -9.45 -6.56 -5.61
N LEU A 167 -10.44 -6.48 -4.72
CA LEU A 167 -11.17 -5.24 -4.44
C LEU A 167 -10.49 -4.38 -3.37
N ALA A 168 -9.54 -4.96 -2.62
CA ALA A 168 -8.85 -4.27 -1.55
C ALA A 168 -7.83 -3.26 -2.11
N ARG A 169 -7.70 -2.15 -1.42
CA ARG A 169 -6.63 -1.16 -1.61
C ARG A 169 -5.79 -1.13 -0.35
N ALA A 170 -4.48 -0.98 -0.51
CA ALA A 170 -3.60 -0.80 0.64
C ALA A 170 -4.03 0.45 1.43
N PRO A 171 -4.44 0.30 2.70
CA PRO A 171 -4.79 1.46 3.53
C PRO A 171 -3.54 2.33 3.75
N GLN A 172 -3.75 3.65 3.81
CA GLN A 172 -2.71 4.63 4.14
C GLN A 172 -3.02 5.18 5.51
N LEU A 173 -2.02 5.29 6.40
CA LEU A 173 -2.24 5.88 7.72
C LEU A 173 -2.51 7.38 7.62
N ASP A 174 -3.56 7.84 8.31
CA ASP A 174 -3.79 9.25 8.56
C ASP A 174 -3.17 9.63 9.91
N THR A 175 -1.93 10.14 9.86
CA THR A 175 -1.17 10.56 11.04
C THR A 175 -1.92 11.60 11.86
N ALA A 176 -2.64 12.53 11.20
CA ALA A 176 -3.34 13.59 11.90
C ALA A 176 -4.56 13.05 12.68
N ASP A 177 -5.35 12.16 12.07
CA ASP A 177 -6.47 11.48 12.74
C ASP A 177 -5.98 10.64 13.94
N LEU A 178 -4.88 9.91 13.76
CA LEU A 178 -4.31 9.09 14.83
C LEU A 178 -3.82 9.89 16.03
N LEU A 179 -3.09 10.99 15.79
CA LEU A 179 -2.61 11.83 16.89
C LEU A 179 -3.75 12.61 17.56
N ALA A 180 -4.80 12.95 16.82
CA ALA A 180 -5.99 13.60 17.37
C ALA A 180 -6.76 12.67 18.33
N THR A 181 -6.78 11.37 18.05
CA THR A 181 -7.42 10.35 18.88
C THR A 181 -6.53 9.80 20.01
N THR A 182 -5.25 10.18 20.03
CA THR A 182 -4.27 9.77 21.06
C THR A 182 -4.24 10.75 22.23
N ALA A 183 -4.22 10.21 23.46
CA ALA A 183 -4.09 11.01 24.68
C ALA A 183 -2.78 11.83 24.66
N PRO A 184 -2.77 13.10 25.14
CA PRO A 184 -1.60 13.97 25.03
C PRO A 184 -0.29 13.38 25.59
N ALA A 185 -0.36 12.62 26.68
CA ALA A 185 0.79 11.97 27.30
C ALA A 185 1.41 10.86 26.44
N GLU A 186 0.62 10.23 25.58
CA GLU A 186 1.02 9.09 24.74
C GLU A 186 1.44 9.51 23.33
N ARG A 187 1.10 10.75 22.91
CA ARG A 187 1.43 11.29 21.58
C ARG A 187 2.90 11.14 21.20
N PRO A 188 3.89 11.38 22.08
CA PRO A 188 5.29 11.17 21.72
C PRO A 188 5.61 9.70 21.40
N LEU A 189 4.97 8.75 22.10
CA LEU A 189 5.18 7.32 21.87
C LEU A 189 4.53 6.89 20.54
N VAL A 190 3.29 7.33 20.30
CA VAL A 190 2.58 7.09 19.04
C VAL A 190 3.31 7.73 17.85
N GLN A 191 3.83 8.95 18.01
CA GLN A 191 4.60 9.62 16.95
C GLN A 191 5.86 8.84 16.58
N ARG A 192 6.60 8.31 17.56
CA ARG A 192 7.79 7.47 17.28
C ARG A 192 7.40 6.22 16.48
N ALA A 193 6.31 5.56 16.86
CA ALA A 193 5.83 4.38 16.14
C ALA A 193 5.42 4.74 14.70
N LEU A 194 4.81 5.91 14.49
CA LEU A 194 4.45 6.43 13.17
C LEU A 194 5.68 6.81 12.34
N ASP A 195 6.71 7.38 12.95
CA ASP A 195 7.97 7.73 12.29
C ASP A 195 8.69 6.46 11.81
N ASP A 196 8.76 5.43 12.66
CA ASP A 196 9.35 4.15 12.29
C ASP A 196 8.51 3.41 11.23
N TYR A 197 7.18 3.49 11.29
CA TYR A 197 6.31 2.98 10.23
C TYR A 197 6.58 3.68 8.89
N SER A 198 6.62 5.02 8.91
CA SER A 198 6.83 5.85 7.71
C SER A 198 8.22 5.66 7.11
N ALA A 199 9.22 5.36 7.95
CA ALA A 199 10.57 5.01 7.53
C ALA A 199 10.70 3.56 7.02
N GLY A 200 9.61 2.79 6.95
CA GLY A 200 9.61 1.40 6.50
C GLY A 200 10.14 0.40 7.53
N LYS A 201 10.36 0.82 8.78
CA LYS A 201 10.84 -0.04 9.89
C LYS A 201 9.68 -0.71 10.61
N PHE A 202 8.84 -1.44 9.87
CA PHE A 202 7.58 -1.99 10.39
C PHE A 202 7.76 -2.89 11.62
N GLY A 203 8.84 -3.66 11.72
CA GLY A 203 9.11 -4.48 12.90
C GLY A 203 9.39 -3.67 14.17
N ARG A 204 10.02 -2.50 14.05
CA ARG A 204 10.22 -1.60 15.19
C ARG A 204 8.93 -0.89 15.57
N SER A 205 8.19 -0.39 14.58
CA SER A 205 6.87 0.22 14.79
C SER A 205 5.91 -0.74 15.52
N GLU A 206 5.91 -2.02 15.15
CA GLU A 206 5.15 -3.06 15.84
C GLU A 206 5.63 -3.26 17.29
N GLN A 207 6.94 -3.26 17.54
CA GLN A 207 7.46 -3.40 18.90
C GLN A 207 7.05 -2.21 19.78
N GLU A 208 7.18 -0.98 19.27
CA GLU A 208 6.82 0.23 19.99
C GLU A 208 5.32 0.30 20.30
N THR A 209 4.48 -0.11 19.35
CA THR A 209 3.02 -0.19 19.59
C THR A 209 2.67 -1.27 20.59
N ARG A 210 3.35 -2.43 20.58
CA ARG A 210 3.17 -3.48 21.60
C ARG A 210 3.55 -3.00 23.00
N GLU A 211 4.66 -2.27 23.13
CA GLU A 211 5.08 -1.69 24.41
C GLU A 211 4.05 -0.68 24.92
N LEU A 212 3.47 0.12 24.02
CA LEU A 212 2.40 1.06 24.37
C LEU A 212 1.13 0.33 24.82
N LEU A 213 0.72 -0.71 24.09
CA LEU A 213 -0.46 -1.52 24.43
C LEU A 213 -0.30 -2.33 25.71
N ALA A 214 0.94 -2.61 26.14
CA ALA A 214 1.19 -3.22 27.44
C ALA A 214 0.86 -2.29 28.63
N THR A 215 0.72 -0.98 28.39
CA THR A 215 0.39 0.01 29.42
C THR A 215 -1.09 0.35 29.52
N GLY A 216 -1.89 -0.02 28.52
CA GLY A 216 -3.33 0.24 28.46
C GLY A 216 -3.86 0.23 27.03
N ASP A 217 -5.18 0.39 26.91
CA ASP A 217 -5.86 0.43 25.62
C ASP A 217 -5.51 1.72 24.88
N ASN A 218 -4.92 1.60 23.68
CA ASN A 218 -4.61 2.75 22.84
C ASN A 218 -5.05 2.47 21.39
N PRO A 219 -6.17 3.08 20.93
CA PRO A 219 -6.76 2.77 19.62
C PRO A 219 -5.83 3.09 18.45
N ALA A 220 -5.00 4.12 18.60
CA ALA A 220 -4.00 4.50 17.60
C ALA A 220 -2.87 3.46 17.51
N ALA A 221 -2.39 2.98 18.66
CA ALA A 221 -1.37 1.94 18.73
C ALA A 221 -1.87 0.63 18.12
N GLU A 222 -3.12 0.22 18.37
CA GLU A 222 -3.71 -0.98 17.76
C GLU A 222 -3.81 -0.85 16.23
N LEU A 223 -4.17 0.34 15.73
CA LEU A 223 -4.22 0.59 14.29
C LEU A 223 -2.81 0.55 13.66
N ILE A 224 -1.82 1.19 14.29
CA ILE A 224 -0.43 1.19 13.80
C ILE A 224 0.15 -0.23 13.86
N MET A 225 -0.17 -1.01 14.90
CA MET A 225 0.21 -2.42 15.00
C MET A 225 -0.39 -3.24 13.85
N ALA A 226 -1.70 -3.12 13.61
CA ALA A 226 -2.39 -3.79 12.52
C ALA A 226 -1.76 -3.46 11.16
N MET A 227 -1.43 -2.18 10.94
CA MET A 227 -0.82 -1.70 9.70
C MET A 227 0.64 -2.18 9.55
N SER A 228 1.41 -2.22 10.62
CA SER A 228 2.77 -2.76 10.62
C SER A 228 2.77 -4.25 10.29
N LEU A 229 1.88 -5.03 10.91
CA LEU A 229 1.67 -6.45 10.61
C LEU A 229 1.24 -6.66 9.15
N TYR A 230 0.35 -5.81 8.64
CA TYR A 230 -0.09 -5.85 7.24
C TYR A 230 1.09 -5.64 6.28
N LYS A 231 1.94 -4.64 6.54
CA LYS A 231 3.12 -4.34 5.72
C LYS A 231 4.19 -5.44 5.77
N ARG A 232 4.21 -6.24 6.85
CA ARG A 232 5.06 -7.43 7.00
C ARG A 232 4.44 -8.71 6.41
N GLY A 233 3.28 -8.63 5.76
CA GLY A 233 2.60 -9.80 5.19
C GLY A 233 1.90 -10.70 6.22
N GLN A 234 1.82 -10.29 7.50
CA GLN A 234 1.18 -11.04 8.56
C GLN A 234 -0.33 -10.80 8.60
N LEU A 235 -1.00 -11.06 7.47
CA LEU A 235 -2.38 -10.61 7.20
C LEU A 235 -3.41 -11.07 8.23
N ARG A 236 -3.28 -12.30 8.77
CA ARG A 236 -4.19 -12.79 9.82
C ARG A 236 -4.04 -12.02 11.13
N GLN A 237 -2.80 -11.74 11.53
CA GLN A 237 -2.53 -10.97 12.76
C GLN A 237 -2.92 -9.51 12.58
N ALA A 238 -2.64 -8.93 11.41
CA ALA A 238 -3.08 -7.59 11.05
C ALA A 238 -4.59 -7.45 11.16
N TYR A 239 -5.34 -8.39 10.59
CA TYR A 239 -6.80 -8.39 10.67
C TYR A 239 -7.33 -8.53 12.09
N ALA A 240 -6.75 -9.44 12.89
CA ALA A 240 -7.11 -9.60 14.30
C ALA A 240 -6.84 -8.33 15.11
N SER A 241 -5.67 -7.71 14.93
CA SER A 241 -5.32 -6.44 15.56
C SER A 241 -6.25 -5.30 15.14
N MET A 242 -6.72 -5.30 13.89
CA MET A 242 -7.66 -4.29 13.40
C MET A 242 -9.07 -4.48 13.98
N LEU A 243 -9.50 -5.72 14.21
CA LEU A 243 -10.75 -6.02 14.92
C LEU A 243 -10.68 -5.59 16.39
N GLU A 244 -9.52 -5.71 17.04
CA GLU A 244 -9.35 -5.18 18.41
C GLU A 244 -9.40 -3.65 18.40
N SER A 245 -8.67 -3.03 17.46
CA SER A 245 -8.76 -1.60 17.18
C SER A 245 -10.23 -1.15 17.13
N GLU A 246 -11.05 -1.77 16.28
CA GLU A 246 -12.48 -1.40 16.15
C GLU A 246 -13.27 -1.35 17.48
N ARG A 247 -12.91 -2.16 18.48
CA ARG A 247 -13.61 -2.17 19.77
C ARG A 247 -13.22 -1.01 20.67
N THR A 248 -12.07 -0.40 20.42
CA THR A 248 -11.51 0.68 21.24
C THR A 248 -11.98 2.03 20.72
N ALA A 249 -12.71 2.78 21.56
CA ALA A 249 -13.15 4.14 21.24
C ALA A 249 -11.98 5.16 21.30
N PRO A 250 -12.02 6.27 20.55
CA PRO A 250 -13.07 6.67 19.61
C PRO A 250 -12.96 5.98 18.24
N MET A 251 -14.10 5.64 17.65
CA MET A 251 -14.16 5.13 16.27
C MET A 251 -14.10 6.26 15.27
N SER A 252 -13.22 6.13 14.27
CA SER A 252 -13.14 7.05 13.13
C SER A 252 -13.56 6.35 11.84
N GLN A 253 -14.11 7.12 10.90
CA GLN A 253 -14.50 6.62 9.58
C GLN A 253 -13.29 6.04 8.81
N PHE A 254 -12.10 6.56 9.08
CA PHE A 254 -10.84 6.03 8.54
C PHE A 254 -10.54 4.61 9.06
N ARG A 255 -10.82 4.32 10.34
CA ARG A 255 -10.67 2.98 10.91
C ARG A 255 -11.67 1.99 10.30
N CYS A 256 -12.94 2.38 10.16
CA CYS A 256 -13.94 1.56 9.46
C CYS A 256 -13.50 1.25 8.02
N TRP A 257 -12.97 2.25 7.31
CA TRP A 257 -12.42 2.07 5.97
C TRP A 257 -11.22 1.11 5.94
N THR A 258 -10.31 1.23 6.90
CA THR A 258 -9.13 0.35 7.01
C THR A 258 -9.53 -1.09 7.33
N LEU A 259 -10.48 -1.28 8.26
CA LEU A 259 -11.02 -2.60 8.57
C LEU A 259 -11.73 -3.22 7.36
N LEU A 260 -12.48 -2.43 6.58
CA LEU A 260 -13.05 -2.89 5.31
C LEU A 260 -11.96 -3.43 4.37
N GLN A 261 -10.84 -2.71 4.19
CA GLN A 261 -9.76 -3.18 3.32
C GLN A 261 -9.16 -4.49 3.82
N MET A 262 -8.93 -4.63 5.13
CA MET A 262 -8.40 -5.87 5.69
C MET A 262 -9.41 -7.02 5.62
N ALA A 263 -10.70 -6.75 5.78
CA ALA A 263 -11.76 -7.74 5.68
C ALA A 263 -11.92 -8.26 4.24
N LEU A 264 -11.74 -7.41 3.22
CA LEU A 264 -11.69 -7.82 1.81
C LEU A 264 -10.56 -8.82 1.55
N VAL A 265 -9.38 -8.56 2.10
CA VAL A 265 -8.25 -9.49 2.05
C VAL A 265 -8.58 -10.76 2.83
N ALA A 266 -9.08 -10.66 4.06
CA ALA A 266 -9.43 -11.83 4.88
C ALA A 266 -10.58 -12.68 4.31
N GLY A 267 -11.42 -12.10 3.44
CA GLY A 267 -12.63 -12.73 2.91
C GLY A 267 -13.80 -12.74 3.91
N ASP A 268 -13.79 -11.88 4.93
CA ASP A 268 -14.85 -11.82 5.94
C ASP A 268 -16.05 -11.00 5.44
N ARG A 269 -17.01 -11.69 4.83
CA ARG A 269 -18.20 -11.06 4.24
C ARG A 269 -19.08 -10.33 5.25
N THR A 270 -19.11 -10.80 6.50
CA THR A 270 -19.91 -10.18 7.56
C THR A 270 -19.34 -8.81 7.89
N VAL A 271 -18.03 -8.74 8.13
CA VAL A 271 -17.33 -7.48 8.41
C VAL A 271 -17.32 -6.57 7.19
N ILE A 272 -17.14 -7.09 5.97
CA ILE A 272 -17.22 -6.28 4.76
C ILE A 272 -18.58 -5.58 4.63
N ASN A 273 -19.69 -6.31 4.76
CA ASN A 273 -21.02 -5.72 4.64
C ASN A 273 -21.27 -4.65 5.72
N ARG A 274 -20.85 -4.94 6.96
CA ARG A 274 -20.96 -4.01 8.10
C ARG A 274 -20.18 -2.72 7.83
N GLU A 275 -18.89 -2.82 7.49
CA GLU A 275 -18.07 -1.63 7.26
C GLU A 275 -18.48 -0.85 6.02
N CYS A 276 -18.91 -1.52 4.94
CA CYS A 276 -19.49 -0.86 3.78
C CYS A 276 -20.67 0.04 4.17
N ALA A 277 -21.53 -0.41 5.10
CA ALA A 277 -22.65 0.39 5.60
C ALA A 277 -22.18 1.57 6.45
N HIS A 278 -21.20 1.37 7.35
CA HIS A 278 -20.63 2.42 8.20
C HIS A 278 -20.03 3.58 7.39
N VAL A 279 -19.29 3.26 6.32
CA VAL A 279 -18.61 4.28 5.51
C VAL A 279 -19.44 4.76 4.32
N ALA A 280 -20.63 4.22 4.08
CA ALA A 280 -21.44 4.52 2.89
C ALA A 280 -21.80 6.01 2.75
N SER A 281 -22.07 6.70 3.85
CA SER A 281 -22.43 8.12 3.85
C SER A 281 -21.20 9.05 3.86
N HIS A 282 -19.99 8.51 4.04
CA HIS A 282 -18.77 9.33 4.11
C HIS A 282 -18.45 9.94 2.74
N ALA A 283 -18.17 11.25 2.69
CA ALA A 283 -17.90 11.96 1.44
C ALA A 283 -16.72 11.36 0.65
N VAL A 284 -15.67 10.94 1.37
CA VAL A 284 -14.44 10.40 0.77
C VAL A 284 -14.56 8.90 0.45
N TYR A 285 -15.07 8.10 1.39
CA TYR A 285 -15.02 6.63 1.30
C TYR A 285 -16.30 6.01 0.73
N GLY A 286 -17.43 6.70 0.88
CA GLY A 286 -18.77 6.21 0.52
C GLY A 286 -18.90 5.79 -0.95
N PRO A 287 -18.43 6.58 -1.93
CA PRO A 287 -18.50 6.18 -3.34
C PRO A 287 -17.77 4.85 -3.63
N GLN A 288 -16.59 4.64 -3.03
CA GLN A 288 -15.82 3.41 -3.23
C GLN A 288 -16.44 2.24 -2.46
N ALA A 289 -16.92 2.45 -1.24
CA ALA A 289 -17.59 1.43 -0.45
C ALA A 289 -18.85 0.88 -1.13
N ARG A 290 -19.65 1.75 -1.77
CA ARG A 290 -20.82 1.32 -2.57
C ARG A 290 -20.43 0.48 -3.77
N LYS A 291 -19.34 0.83 -4.47
CA LYS A 291 -18.79 0.03 -5.58
C LYS A 291 -18.32 -1.34 -5.12
N ILE A 292 -17.62 -1.41 -3.98
CA ILE A 292 -17.19 -2.67 -3.36
C ILE A 292 -18.41 -3.53 -3.03
N LEU A 293 -19.43 -2.97 -2.37
CA LEU A 293 -20.64 -3.70 -2.01
C LEU A 293 -21.36 -4.27 -3.24
N ALA A 294 -21.52 -3.48 -4.30
CA ALA A 294 -22.11 -3.94 -5.55
C ALA A 294 -21.30 -5.07 -6.21
N ALA A 295 -19.96 -4.98 -6.20
CA ALA A 295 -19.08 -6.01 -6.74
C ALA A 295 -19.12 -7.32 -5.93
N ILE A 296 -19.37 -7.24 -4.62
CA ILE A 296 -19.51 -8.42 -3.75
C ILE A 296 -20.86 -9.09 -3.97
N GLN A 297 -21.92 -8.30 -4.17
CA GLN A 297 -23.27 -8.79 -4.46
C GLN A 297 -23.34 -9.52 -5.81
N SER A 298 -22.56 -9.09 -6.82
CA SER A 298 -22.51 -9.77 -8.12
C SER A 298 -21.68 -11.07 -8.14
N ARG A 299 -20.89 -11.33 -7.10
CA ARG A 299 -20.06 -12.54 -6.95
C ARG A 299 -20.71 -13.63 -6.09
N SER A 300 -21.87 -13.33 -5.52
CA SER A 300 -22.73 -14.25 -4.75
C SER A 300 -23.78 -14.88 -5.63
#